data_AF-X1I587-F1
#
_entry.id   AF-X1I587-F1
#
_cell.length_a   1.000
_cell.length_b   1.000
_cell.length_c   1.000
_cell.angle_alpha   90.00
_cell.angle_beta   90.00
_cell.angle_gamma   90.00
#
_symmetry.space_group_name_H-M   'P 1'
#
loop_
_entity.id
_entity.type
_entity.pdbx_description
1 polymer ?
#
loop_
_entity_poly.entity_id
_entity_poly.type
_entity_poly.pdbx_seq_one_letter_code
_entity_poly.pdbx_strand_id
1 'polypeptide(L)' 'AKVSFEVVPDVAKTYSVSVDGLTGTFRATTEPVADIRVENLSISPSEVMVGEKVTISVIAKNYGTKAGTKTITCTVS' A
#
# COMPACT_ATOMS: atom_id res chain seq x y z
N ALA A 1 -9.12 -38.89 11.55
CA ALA A 1 -9.90 -37.65 11.32
C ALA A 1 -8.93 -36.47 11.34
N LYS A 2 -9.09 -35.48 10.45
CA LYS A 2 -8.29 -34.24 10.43
C LYS A 2 -9.12 -33.15 11.09
N VAL A 3 -8.59 -32.50 12.12
CA VAL A 3 -9.17 -31.31 12.74
C VAL A 3 -8.36 -30.10 12.25
N SER A 4 -9.03 -28.99 11.95
CA SER A 4 -8.39 -27.75 11.49
C SER A 4 -9.04 -26.56 12.17
N PHE A 5 -8.22 -25.60 12.56
CA PHE A 5 -8.60 -24.34 13.19
C PHE A 5 -8.00 -23.19 12.38
N GLU A 6 -8.69 -22.06 12.34
CA GLU A 6 -8.23 -20.84 11.69
C GLU A 6 -8.11 -19.74 12.75
N VAL A 7 -6.94 -19.10 12.80
CA VAL A 7 -6.66 -17.97 13.70
C VAL A 7 -5.94 -16.92 12.88
N VAL A 8 -6.47 -15.71 12.87
CA VAL A 8 -5.82 -14.53 12.28
C VAL A 8 -5.29 -13.68 13.44
N PRO A 9 -3.97 -13.59 13.65
CA PRO A 9 -3.41 -12.81 14.76
C PRO A 9 -3.35 -11.32 14.41
N ASP A 10 -3.81 -10.46 15.32
CA ASP A 10 -3.81 -9.00 15.11
C ASP A 10 -2.43 -8.34 15.29
N VAL A 11 -1.48 -9.04 15.91
CA VAL A 11 -0.15 -8.50 16.23
C VAL A 11 0.93 -9.33 15.55
N ALA A 12 1.80 -8.65 14.80
CA ALA A 12 2.98 -9.25 14.20
C ALA A 12 4.00 -9.67 15.27
N LYS A 13 4.12 -10.98 15.48
CA LYS A 13 5.08 -11.62 16.39
C LYS A 13 5.16 -13.13 16.13
N THR A 14 6.07 -13.81 16.82
CA THR A 14 6.08 -15.27 16.88
C THR A 14 5.07 -15.76 17.91
N TYR A 15 4.25 -16.73 17.53
CA TYR A 15 3.30 -17.41 18.41
C TYR A 15 3.72 -18.87 18.60
N SER A 16 3.50 -19.38 19.81
CA SER A 16 3.66 -20.80 20.12
C SER A 16 2.28 -21.46 20.14
N VAL A 17 2.19 -22.62 19.52
CA VAL A 17 1.00 -23.47 19.51
C VAL A 17 1.30 -24.72 20.32
N SER A 18 0.35 -25.12 21.18
CA SER A 18 0.44 -26.35 21.96
C SER A 18 -0.88 -27.11 21.86
N VAL A 19 -0.81 -28.41 21.54
CA VAL A 19 -1.96 -29.33 21.51
C VAL A 19 -1.50 -30.65 22.11
N ASP A 20 -2.05 -31.04 23.26
CA ASP A 20 -1.78 -32.32 23.93
C ASP A 20 -0.28 -32.67 24.04
N GLY A 21 0.56 -31.66 24.34
CA GLY A 21 2.01 -31.82 24.51
C GLY A 21 2.85 -31.70 23.23
N LEU A 22 2.23 -31.67 22.05
CA LEU A 22 2.90 -31.28 20.81
C LEU A 22 3.02 -29.76 20.75
N THR A 23 4.19 -29.26 20.38
CA THR A 23 4.43 -27.82 20.25
C THR A 23 4.93 -27.46 18.86
N GLY A 24 4.62 -26.25 18.42
CA GLY A 24 5.07 -25.67 17.18
C GLY A 24 5.04 -24.14 17.25
N THR A 25 5.65 -23.48 16.29
CA THR A 25 5.63 -22.01 16.22
C THR A 25 5.29 -21.55 14.81
N PHE A 26 4.71 -20.35 14.73
CA PHE A 26 4.56 -19.63 13.48
C PHE A 26 4.80 -18.14 13.73
N ARG A 27 5.13 -17.41 12.66
CA ARG A 27 5.36 -15.97 12.71
C ARG A 27 4.22 -15.26 12.01
N ALA A 28 3.51 -14.40 12.75
CA ALA A 28 2.60 -13.43 12.15
C ALA A 28 3.40 -12.22 11.67
N THR A 29 3.12 -11.78 10.45
CA THR A 29 3.69 -10.57 9.86
C THR A 29 2.60 -9.54 9.68
N THR A 30 2.98 -8.26 9.62
CA THR A 30 2.05 -7.20 9.23
C THR A 30 1.53 -7.46 7.82
N GLU A 31 0.25 -7.21 7.59
CA GLU A 31 -0.30 -7.29 6.25
C GLU A 31 0.38 -6.25 5.35
N PRO A 32 0.90 -6.65 4.17
CA PRO A 32 1.54 -5.71 3.28
C PRO A 32 0.48 -4.76 2.72
N VAL A 33 0.75 -3.46 2.79
CA VAL A 33 -0.14 -2.40 2.29
C VAL A 33 0.55 -1.61 1.18
N ALA A 34 -0.26 -1.06 0.27
CA ALA A 34 0.24 -0.06 -0.68
C ALA A 34 0.11 1.32 -0.03
N ASP A 35 1.17 2.13 -0.10
CA ASP A 35 1.20 3.49 0.43
C ASP A 35 1.71 4.43 -0.67
N ILE A 36 0.84 4.71 -1.63
CA ILE A 36 1.16 5.54 -2.80
C ILE A 36 0.86 7.01 -2.48
N ARG A 37 1.94 7.77 -2.37
CA ARG A 37 1.91 9.22 -2.13
C ARG A 37 2.28 9.97 -3.40
N VAL A 38 1.62 11.10 -3.61
CA VAL A 38 1.85 12.00 -4.75
C VAL A 38 2.40 13.29 -4.18
N GLU A 39 3.60 13.66 -4.61
CA GLU A 39 4.41 14.73 -4.04
C GLU A 39 4.96 15.62 -5.17
N ASN A 40 5.45 16.81 -4.83
CA ASN A 40 6.14 17.72 -5.76
C ASN A 40 5.32 18.06 -7.02
N LEU A 41 4.05 18.45 -6.83
CA LEU A 41 3.22 18.97 -7.92
C LEU A 41 3.84 20.24 -8.49
N SER A 42 4.08 20.23 -9.80
CA SER A 42 4.55 21.39 -10.55
C SER A 42 3.70 21.54 -11.81
N ILE A 43 3.29 22.78 -12.09
CA ILE A 43 2.48 23.14 -13.26
C ILE A 43 3.18 24.31 -13.93
N SER A 44 3.45 24.18 -15.24
CA SER A 44 4.08 25.24 -16.01
C SER A 44 3.65 25.19 -17.49
N PRO A 45 3.30 26.33 -18.11
CA PRO A 45 3.19 27.68 -17.51
C PRO A 45 1.98 27.83 -16.56
N SER A 46 1.95 28.90 -15.76
CA SER A 46 0.80 29.23 -14.90
C SER A 46 -0.35 29.91 -15.66
N GLU A 47 -0.04 30.54 -16.79
CA GLU A 47 -1.00 31.18 -17.69
C GLU A 47 -0.64 30.81 -19.13
N VAL A 48 -1.66 30.48 -19.91
CA VAL A 48 -1.53 30.02 -21.29
C VAL A 48 -2.69 30.55 -22.14
N MET A 49 -2.45 30.73 -23.43
CA MET A 49 -3.48 31.05 -24.41
C MET A 49 -4.14 29.78 -24.96
N VAL A 50 -5.29 29.93 -25.60
CA VAL A 50 -6.00 28.80 -26.22
C VAL A 50 -5.09 28.12 -27.25
N GLY A 51 -4.91 26.81 -27.10
CA GLY A 51 -4.07 25.99 -27.97
C GLY A 51 -2.64 25.80 -27.49
N GLU A 52 -2.21 26.47 -26.42
CA GLU A 52 -0.89 26.28 -25.84
C GLU A 52 -0.84 25.07 -24.88
N LYS A 53 0.37 24.53 -24.67
CA LYS A 53 0.60 23.34 -23.84
C LYS A 53 0.89 23.74 -22.40
N VAL A 54 0.22 23.07 -21.47
CA VAL A 54 0.56 23.08 -20.03
C VAL A 54 1.19 21.74 -19.67
N THR A 55 2.31 21.77 -18.95
CA THR A 55 2.94 20.57 -18.40
C THR A 55 2.61 20.47 -16.92
N ILE A 56 2.07 19.32 -16.52
CA ILE A 56 1.79 18.97 -15.12
C ILE A 56 2.70 17.81 -14.74
N SER A 57 3.51 18.00 -13.71
CA SER A 57 4.49 17.04 -13.22
C SER A 57 4.20 16.72 -11.75
N VAL A 58 4.31 15.44 -11.40
CA VAL A 58 4.19 14.94 -10.02
C VAL A 58 5.17 13.79 -9.81
N ILE A 59 5.54 13.55 -8.57
CA ILE A 59 6.29 12.37 -8.16
C ILE A 59 5.34 11.42 -7.43
N ALA A 60 5.15 10.22 -7.98
CA ALA A 60 4.40 9.15 -7.33
C ALA A 60 5.39 8.13 -6.73
N LYS A 61 5.31 7.91 -5.42
CA LYS A 61 6.17 6.94 -4.72
C LYS A 61 5.34 6.02 -3.84
N ASN A 62 5.59 4.71 -3.96
CA ASN A 62 5.03 3.71 -3.07
C ASN A 62 5.98 3.48 -1.90
N TYR A 63 5.57 3.88 -0.69
CA TYR A 63 6.29 3.64 0.57
C TYR A 63 5.88 2.32 1.24
N GLY A 64 4.85 1.67 0.70
CA GLY A 64 4.32 0.42 1.21
C GLY A 64 5.09 -0.80 0.69
N THR A 65 4.70 -1.96 1.18
CA THR A 65 5.30 -3.26 0.83
C THR A 65 4.42 -4.08 -0.12
N LYS A 66 3.26 -3.54 -0.51
CA LYS A 66 2.36 -4.14 -1.50
C LYS A 66 2.29 -3.28 -2.75
N ALA A 67 2.19 -3.94 -3.92
CA ALA A 67 1.81 -3.27 -5.15
C ALA A 67 0.38 -2.71 -5.04
N GLY A 68 0.13 -1.57 -5.68
CA GLY A 68 -1.17 -0.93 -5.68
C GLY A 68 -1.31 0.06 -6.81
N THR A 69 -2.49 0.68 -6.91
CA THR A 69 -2.82 1.65 -7.95
C THR A 69 -3.45 2.87 -7.31
N LYS A 70 -3.17 4.05 -7.88
CA LYS A 70 -3.79 5.31 -7.49
C LYS A 70 -4.11 6.12 -8.74
N THR A 71 -5.37 6.51 -8.90
CA THR A 71 -5.81 7.35 -10.02
C THR A 71 -5.51 8.81 -9.71
N ILE A 72 -4.87 9.50 -10.65
CA ILE A 72 -4.61 10.94 -10.59
C ILE A 72 -5.53 11.61 -11.60
N THR A 73 -6.35 12.55 -11.12
CA THR A 73 -7.27 13.31 -11.98
C THR A 73 -6.74 14.73 -12.11
N CYS A 74 -6.49 15.18 -13.33
CA CYS A 74 -6.14 16.56 -13.64
C CYS A 74 -7.34 17.22 -14.31
N THR A 75 -7.88 18.27 -13.69
CA THR A 75 -8.97 19.06 -14.25
C THR A 75 -8.47 20.46 -14.58
N VAL A 76 -8.81 20.94 -15.77
CA VAL A 76 -8.66 22.35 -16.15
C VAL A 76 -10.04 22.99 -16.01
N SER A 77 -10.13 24.10 -15.28
CA SER A 77 -11.36 24.86 -15.04
C SER A 77 -11.28 26.24 -15.66
#